data_AF-A0A7J0CCR0-F1
#
_entry.id   AF-A0A7J0CCR0-F1
#
_cell.length_a   1.000
_cell.length_b   1.000
_cell.length_c   1.000
_cell.angle_alpha   90.00
_cell.angle_beta   90.00
_cell.angle_gamma   90.00
#
_symmetry.space_group_name_H-M   'P 1'
#
loop_
_entity.id
_entity.type
_entity.pdbx_description
1 polymer ?
#
loop_
_entity_poly.entity_id
_entity_poly.type
_entity_poly.pdbx_seq_one_letter_code
_entity_poly.pdbx_strand_id
1 'polypeptide(L)'
;MTRRTARRKLAYALVAGAAVTALLPATAQSAPKAAESGGTVLFKDGFGTGFSSGENGDWMVLGDTEWPDGDAVISTAGGVLDVKPTGVNPRTGHPAYARSVGPQGGEGADDHIKWIAFPNRYTADGTPGFEVPDTGSISCEHRVAGRTYGTENPFGRTVSDPASDIRLASIALITADFESQAIADFSVTNDAVYAIYERLPSATEDYAAYGYAIPVARTAPGEMHDLEVRVDQGGKRVAWYVDGALKLRTDKIGTRAFDRKYMTLDHGGTEEELTLHQISCGMALGSLLDGAKPGAADGKALVRLKDRQDFYYDPRAGEPVEQTFLDPESRVENRLFGQGARMRLDATRVVVRP
;
A
#
# COMPACT_ATOMS: atom_id res chain seq x y z
N MET A 1 37.31 -38.35 -2.70
CA MET A 1 36.66 -37.45 -1.71
C MET A 1 36.35 -36.13 -2.42
N THR A 2 35.09 -35.87 -2.72
CA THR A 2 34.68 -34.68 -3.48
C THR A 2 33.34 -34.22 -2.91
N ARG A 3 33.39 -33.27 -1.96
CA ARG A 3 32.18 -32.70 -1.36
C ARG A 3 31.44 -31.87 -2.42
N ARG A 4 30.45 -32.48 -3.08
CA ARG A 4 29.40 -31.71 -3.77
C ARG A 4 28.63 -30.94 -2.70
N THR A 5 28.92 -29.65 -2.56
CA THR A 5 28.05 -28.73 -1.81
C THR A 5 26.69 -28.72 -2.48
N ALA A 6 25.69 -29.25 -1.78
CA ALA A 6 24.31 -29.21 -2.24
C ALA A 6 23.87 -27.75 -2.31
N ARG A 7 23.73 -27.22 -3.54
CA ARG A 7 23.11 -25.92 -3.79
C ARG A 7 21.64 -26.01 -3.38
N ARG A 8 21.33 -25.65 -2.14
CA ARG A 8 19.97 -25.28 -1.75
C ARG A 8 19.60 -24.03 -2.53
N LYS A 9 18.86 -24.19 -3.63
CA LYS A 9 17.95 -23.14 -4.07
C LYS A 9 16.88 -23.07 -2.98
N LEU A 10 16.95 -22.06 -2.10
CA LEU A 10 15.74 -21.67 -1.36
C LEU A 10 14.80 -21.08 -2.41
N ALA A 11 13.69 -21.78 -2.66
CA ALA A 11 12.53 -21.14 -3.25
C ALA A 11 11.92 -20.30 -2.13
N TYR A 12 12.19 -19.00 -2.12
CA TYR A 12 11.41 -18.08 -1.31
C TYR A 12 10.01 -18.01 -1.93
N ALA A 13 9.02 -18.53 -1.21
CA ALA A 13 7.62 -18.19 -1.42
C ALA A 13 7.32 -16.84 -0.74
N LEU A 14 8.03 -15.81 -1.19
CA LEU A 14 7.73 -14.40 -1.00
C LEU A 14 7.97 -13.77 -2.37
N VAL A 15 6.93 -13.16 -2.94
CA VAL A 15 6.95 -12.58 -4.28
C VAL A 15 7.99 -11.43 -4.28
N ALA A 16 9.00 -11.45 -5.16
CA ALA A 16 10.32 -10.82 -4.92
C ALA A 16 10.90 -10.00 -6.10
N GLY A 17 11.96 -9.21 -5.87
CA GLY A 17 12.64 -8.32 -6.85
C GLY A 17 14.02 -8.78 -7.40
N ALA A 18 14.77 -7.88 -8.12
CA ALA A 18 16.02 -8.10 -8.93
C ALA A 18 16.64 -6.76 -9.53
N ALA A 19 17.97 -6.63 -9.79
CA ALA A 19 18.88 -5.48 -9.42
C ALA A 19 19.50 -4.46 -10.46
N VAL A 20 20.04 -3.29 -9.98
CA VAL A 20 21.27 -2.48 -10.43
C VAL A 20 21.13 -1.36 -11.54
N THR A 21 21.89 -0.21 -11.67
CA THR A 21 22.48 0.92 -10.83
C THR A 21 23.07 2.09 -11.72
N ALA A 22 23.31 3.32 -11.18
CA ALA A 22 24.27 4.42 -11.61
C ALA A 22 23.97 5.28 -12.89
N LEU A 23 24.30 6.60 -13.05
CA LEU A 23 24.96 7.67 -12.25
C LEU A 23 24.67 9.13 -12.82
N LEU A 24 24.20 10.09 -11.98
CA LEU A 24 24.41 11.59 -11.86
C LEU A 24 24.73 12.55 -13.07
N PRO A 25 24.61 13.93 -12.97
CA PRO A 25 24.10 14.82 -11.89
C PRO A 25 23.22 16.07 -12.30
N ALA A 26 22.78 16.83 -11.27
CA ALA A 26 22.59 18.32 -11.16
C ALA A 26 21.30 19.02 -11.68
N THR A 27 20.77 20.11 -11.08
CA THR A 27 20.67 20.64 -9.67
C THR A 27 19.71 21.86 -9.64
N ALA A 28 18.90 22.04 -8.59
CA ALA A 28 18.26 23.33 -8.23
C ALA A 28 17.91 23.40 -6.72
N GLN A 29 17.91 24.62 -6.13
CA GLN A 29 17.66 24.93 -4.70
C GLN A 29 16.47 25.90 -4.57
N SER A 30 15.88 26.23 -3.40
CA SER A 30 15.49 25.51 -2.17
C SER A 30 14.75 26.54 -1.28
N ALA A 31 13.59 26.20 -0.71
CA ALA A 31 12.95 27.00 0.35
C ALA A 31 13.45 26.55 1.74
N PRO A 32 13.36 27.38 2.81
CA PRO A 32 14.04 27.11 4.07
C PRO A 32 13.48 25.89 4.81
N LYS A 33 14.39 25.00 5.19
CA LYS A 33 14.15 23.75 5.90
C LYS A 33 13.65 24.04 7.32
N ALA A 34 12.60 23.34 7.77
CA ALA A 34 12.32 23.23 9.21
C ALA A 34 13.56 22.66 9.92
N ALA A 35 13.89 23.19 11.09
CA ALA A 35 15.11 22.81 11.81
C ALA A 35 15.13 21.29 12.09
N GLU A 36 16.27 20.65 11.84
CA GLU A 36 16.43 19.20 12.03
C GLU A 36 16.35 18.84 13.51
N SER A 37 15.17 18.43 13.96
CA SER A 37 14.92 17.97 15.31
C SER A 37 15.46 16.54 15.51
N GLY A 38 16.77 16.43 15.74
CA GLY A 38 17.43 15.31 16.44
C GLY A 38 17.27 13.89 15.86
N GLY A 39 16.73 13.71 14.66
CA GLY A 39 16.43 12.40 14.08
C GLY A 39 17.52 11.84 13.18
N THR A 40 17.74 10.53 13.26
CA THR A 40 18.64 9.77 12.38
C THR A 40 17.88 9.26 11.16
N VAL A 41 18.39 9.53 9.96
CA VAL A 41 17.81 9.00 8.71
C VAL A 41 18.44 7.65 8.40
N LEU A 42 17.65 6.58 8.43
CA LEU A 42 18.10 5.21 8.12
C LEU A 42 18.09 4.91 6.61
N PHE A 43 17.15 5.50 5.90
CA PHE A 43 17.03 5.41 4.45
C PHE A 43 16.48 6.71 3.88
N LYS A 44 16.93 7.05 2.67
CA LYS A 44 16.40 8.15 1.89
C LYS A 44 16.63 7.88 0.42
N ASP A 45 15.57 7.99 -0.37
CA ASP A 45 15.67 8.22 -1.80
C ASP A 45 15.00 9.56 -2.14
N GLY A 46 15.60 10.29 -3.06
CA GLY A 46 15.08 11.52 -3.65
C GLY A 46 15.16 11.51 -5.17
N PHE A 47 15.34 10.33 -5.77
CA PHE A 47 15.18 9.96 -7.18
C PHE A 47 16.01 10.72 -8.23
N GLY A 48 16.80 11.73 -7.83
CA GLY A 48 17.75 12.47 -8.67
C GLY A 48 18.91 11.63 -9.24
N THR A 49 19.07 10.40 -8.77
CA THR A 49 20.03 9.40 -9.29
C THR A 49 19.38 8.27 -10.08
N GLY A 50 18.07 8.35 -10.32
CA GLY A 50 17.27 7.25 -10.85
C GLY A 50 16.56 6.46 -9.75
N PHE A 51 15.75 5.49 -10.16
CA PHE A 51 15.10 4.50 -9.30
C PHE A 51 15.81 3.18 -9.55
N SER A 52 16.54 2.67 -8.56
CA SER A 52 17.30 1.41 -8.70
C SER A 52 16.58 0.28 -8.00
N SER A 53 16.07 -0.69 -8.75
CA SER A 53 15.36 -1.85 -8.20
C SER A 53 16.29 -3.06 -8.03
N GLY A 54 16.11 -3.82 -6.93
CA GLY A 54 16.45 -5.22 -6.57
C GLY A 54 17.76 -5.52 -5.85
N GLU A 55 18.34 -6.73 -5.98
CA GLU A 55 19.45 -7.30 -5.17
C GLU A 55 20.47 -6.28 -4.63
N ASN A 56 21.09 -5.46 -5.50
CA ASN A 56 22.00 -4.36 -5.12
C ASN A 56 21.43 -2.95 -5.46
N GLY A 57 20.16 -2.85 -5.83
CA GLY A 57 19.41 -1.60 -5.92
C GLY A 57 18.79 -1.20 -4.58
N ASP A 58 18.26 0.02 -4.51
CA ASP A 58 17.65 0.59 -3.31
C ASP A 58 16.20 0.11 -3.05
N TRP A 59 15.53 -0.44 -4.07
CA TRP A 59 14.11 -0.80 -4.02
C TRP A 59 13.84 -2.26 -4.39
N MET A 60 13.20 -3.03 -3.53
CA MET A 60 12.64 -4.34 -3.88
C MET A 60 11.26 -4.14 -4.52
N VAL A 61 11.18 -4.20 -5.86
CA VAL A 61 9.91 -4.26 -6.62
C VAL A 61 9.36 -5.68 -6.53
N LEU A 62 8.04 -5.84 -6.34
CA LEU A 62 7.40 -7.17 -6.30
C LEU A 62 6.53 -7.38 -7.55
N GLY A 63 6.63 -8.56 -8.16
CA GLY A 63 5.89 -8.94 -9.34
C GLY A 63 5.81 -10.46 -9.51
N ASP A 64 4.96 -10.92 -10.43
CA ASP A 64 4.70 -12.34 -10.68
C ASP A 64 5.37 -12.85 -11.98
N THR A 65 5.12 -14.10 -12.38
CA THR A 65 5.76 -14.69 -13.56
C THR A 65 5.36 -14.02 -14.89
N GLU A 66 4.18 -13.41 -14.95
CA GLU A 66 3.68 -12.69 -16.12
C GLU A 66 4.08 -11.21 -16.05
N TRP A 67 4.07 -10.64 -14.84
CA TRP A 67 4.38 -9.24 -14.53
C TRP A 67 5.53 -9.13 -13.52
N PRO A 68 6.79 -9.45 -13.89
CA PRO A 68 7.91 -9.56 -12.93
C PRO A 68 8.28 -8.23 -12.27
N ASP A 69 8.05 -7.11 -12.96
CA ASP A 69 8.23 -5.75 -12.43
C ASP A 69 6.90 -5.09 -12.02
N GLY A 70 5.79 -5.86 -11.97
CA GLY A 70 4.43 -5.37 -11.79
C GLY A 70 3.88 -4.58 -12.98
N ASP A 71 2.65 -4.06 -12.85
CA ASP A 71 2.01 -3.20 -13.84
C ASP A 71 2.43 -1.73 -13.64
N ALA A 72 3.68 -1.41 -14.00
CA ALA A 72 4.16 -0.03 -14.03
C ALA A 72 5.15 0.28 -15.15
N VAL A 73 5.10 1.55 -15.58
CA VAL A 73 6.16 2.27 -16.28
C VAL A 73 6.71 3.29 -15.30
N ILE A 74 7.99 3.13 -14.94
CA ILE A 74 8.70 3.99 -13.99
C ILE A 74 9.57 4.99 -14.76
N SER A 75 9.61 6.24 -14.31
CA SER A 75 10.62 7.22 -14.72
C SER A 75 11.03 8.13 -13.58
N THR A 76 12.16 8.83 -13.72
CA THR A 76 12.74 9.71 -12.67
C THR A 76 13.11 11.10 -13.21
N ALA A 77 12.41 11.52 -14.27
CA ALA A 77 12.70 12.76 -14.99
C ALA A 77 12.60 13.98 -14.05
N GLY A 78 13.66 14.80 -14.03
CA GLY A 78 13.75 15.96 -13.14
C GLY A 78 14.01 15.63 -11.66
N GLY A 79 14.37 14.38 -11.33
CA GLY A 79 14.59 13.93 -9.95
C GLY A 79 13.30 13.67 -9.17
N VAL A 80 12.19 13.41 -9.87
CA VAL A 80 10.91 13.03 -9.29
C VAL A 80 10.57 11.64 -9.80
N LEU A 81 10.33 10.69 -8.90
CA LEU A 81 9.81 9.37 -9.27
C LEU A 81 8.40 9.54 -9.82
N ASP A 82 8.15 9.02 -11.02
CA ASP A 82 6.86 9.02 -11.69
C ASP A 82 6.50 7.57 -12.04
N VAL A 83 5.44 7.07 -11.42
CA VAL A 83 4.95 5.69 -11.62
C VAL A 83 3.53 5.75 -12.14
N LYS A 84 3.27 5.02 -13.22
CA LYS A 84 1.95 4.87 -13.86
C LYS A 84 1.83 3.45 -14.42
N PRO A 85 0.62 2.91 -14.63
CA PRO A 85 0.42 1.62 -15.29
C PRO A 85 1.04 1.52 -16.68
N THR A 86 1.25 0.29 -17.12
CA THR A 86 1.66 -0.04 -18.49
C THR A 86 0.52 0.14 -19.49
N GLY A 87 -0.73 -0.07 -19.05
CA GLY A 87 -1.92 0.06 -19.88
C GLY A 87 -2.34 1.50 -20.14
N VAL A 88 -3.20 1.63 -21.15
CA VAL A 88 -3.78 2.91 -21.58
C VAL A 88 -5.26 2.72 -21.82
N ASN A 89 -6.09 3.61 -21.28
CA ASN A 89 -7.53 3.63 -21.53
C ASN A 89 -7.79 3.97 -23.01
N PRO A 90 -8.39 3.07 -23.81
CA PRO A 90 -8.53 3.26 -25.25
C PRO A 90 -9.50 4.38 -25.65
N ARG A 91 -10.30 4.91 -24.73
CA ARG A 91 -11.23 6.02 -24.97
C ARG A 91 -10.63 7.38 -24.68
N THR A 92 -9.73 7.48 -23.70
CA THR A 92 -9.21 8.76 -23.18
C THR A 92 -7.71 8.95 -23.40
N GLY A 93 -6.95 7.89 -23.69
CA GLY A 93 -5.49 7.93 -23.77
C GLY A 93 -4.79 8.09 -22.41
N HIS A 94 -5.52 8.06 -21.30
CA HIS A 94 -4.96 8.14 -19.95
C HIS A 94 -4.34 6.80 -19.51
N PRO A 95 -3.39 6.79 -18.55
CA PRO A 95 -2.88 5.56 -17.95
C PRO A 95 -4.00 4.73 -17.32
N ALA A 96 -3.96 3.42 -17.50
CA ALA A 96 -4.94 2.47 -16.98
C ALA A 96 -4.27 1.14 -16.61
N TYR A 97 -4.77 0.48 -15.58
CA TYR A 97 -4.30 -0.85 -15.20
C TYR A 97 -4.48 -1.84 -16.36
N ALA A 98 -3.45 -2.64 -16.61
CA ALA A 98 -3.42 -3.75 -17.56
C ALA A 98 -3.52 -5.11 -16.84
N ARG A 99 -3.04 -5.20 -15.59
CA ARG A 99 -3.07 -6.42 -14.78
C ARG A 99 -4.37 -6.53 -13.99
N SER A 100 -5.07 -7.67 -14.10
CA SER A 100 -6.08 -8.04 -13.11
C SER A 100 -6.34 -9.55 -12.98
N VAL A 101 -6.44 -10.00 -11.74
CA VAL A 101 -6.75 -11.38 -11.37
C VAL A 101 -8.09 -11.42 -10.61
N GLY A 102 -8.81 -12.53 -10.69
CA GLY A 102 -10.06 -12.76 -9.97
C GLY A 102 -10.00 -14.09 -9.22
N PRO A 103 -11.14 -14.62 -8.73
CA PRO A 103 -11.19 -15.88 -7.99
C PRO A 103 -10.50 -17.06 -8.68
N GLN A 104 -10.52 -17.09 -10.02
CA GLN A 104 -9.85 -18.10 -10.85
C GLN A 104 -8.31 -18.13 -10.73
N GLY A 105 -7.69 -17.10 -10.13
CA GLY A 105 -6.26 -17.08 -9.84
C GLY A 105 -5.85 -17.84 -8.57
N GLY A 106 -6.82 -18.31 -7.77
CA GLY A 106 -6.59 -19.07 -6.55
C GLY A 106 -6.17 -18.23 -5.34
N GLU A 107 -5.74 -18.92 -4.28
CA GLU A 107 -5.51 -18.32 -2.96
C GLU A 107 -4.40 -17.26 -2.96
N GLY A 108 -3.34 -17.44 -3.74
CA GLY A 108 -2.23 -16.49 -3.85
C GLY A 108 -2.45 -15.30 -4.79
N ALA A 109 -3.58 -15.22 -5.51
CA ALA A 109 -3.83 -14.14 -6.46
C ALA A 109 -4.22 -12.84 -5.76
N ASP A 110 -3.35 -11.82 -5.80
CA ASP A 110 -3.70 -10.47 -5.37
C ASP A 110 -4.10 -9.57 -6.57
N ASP A 111 -5.24 -8.90 -6.42
CA ASP A 111 -5.77 -7.90 -7.34
C ASP A 111 -5.89 -6.51 -6.69
N HIS A 112 -5.61 -6.36 -5.39
CA HIS A 112 -5.54 -5.04 -4.74
C HIS A 112 -4.34 -4.27 -5.28
N ILE A 113 -3.18 -4.89 -5.31
CA ILE A 113 -1.93 -4.29 -5.78
C ILE A 113 -1.69 -4.62 -7.27
N LYS A 114 -1.42 -3.59 -8.06
CA LYS A 114 -1.01 -3.72 -9.47
C LYS A 114 0.50 -3.58 -9.64
N TRP A 115 1.11 -2.72 -8.82
CA TRP A 115 2.56 -2.53 -8.73
C TRP A 115 2.93 -2.12 -7.29
N ILE A 116 4.07 -2.59 -6.78
CA ILE A 116 4.56 -2.26 -5.43
C ILE A 116 6.09 -2.31 -5.36
N ALA A 117 6.66 -1.42 -4.56
CA ALA A 117 8.08 -1.43 -4.21
C ALA A 117 8.30 -1.09 -2.73
N PHE A 118 9.24 -1.80 -2.09
CA PHE A 118 9.73 -1.53 -0.73
C PHE A 118 11.21 -1.14 -0.76
N PRO A 119 11.75 -0.44 0.25
CA PRO A 119 13.19 -0.29 0.40
C PRO A 119 13.84 -1.68 0.49
N ASN A 120 14.89 -1.93 -0.31
CA ASN A 120 15.67 -3.17 -0.27
C ASN A 120 16.59 -3.15 0.96
N ARG A 121 16.01 -3.30 2.15
CA ARG A 121 16.65 -3.26 3.46
C ARG A 121 16.04 -4.34 4.35
N TYR A 122 16.84 -4.85 5.27
CA TYR A 122 16.48 -5.96 6.15
C TYR A 122 17.01 -5.70 7.56
N THR A 123 16.29 -6.20 8.56
CA THR A 123 16.68 -6.30 9.96
C THR A 123 17.82 -7.29 10.18
N ALA A 124 18.40 -7.35 11.38
CA ALA A 124 19.58 -8.21 11.65
C ALA A 124 19.34 -9.72 11.48
N ASP A 125 18.09 -10.17 11.61
CA ASP A 125 17.63 -11.56 11.40
C ASP A 125 17.14 -11.85 9.96
N GLY A 126 17.03 -10.82 9.11
CA GLY A 126 16.70 -10.95 7.69
C GLY A 126 15.24 -10.70 7.33
N THR A 127 14.42 -10.18 8.24
CA THR A 127 13.06 -9.70 7.94
C THR A 127 13.13 -8.40 7.09
N PRO A 128 12.29 -8.19 6.05
CA PRO A 128 12.35 -6.98 5.24
C PRO A 128 11.86 -5.75 6.02
N GLY A 129 12.68 -4.69 6.08
CA GLY A 129 12.35 -3.44 6.76
C GLY A 129 13.47 -2.88 7.64
N PHE A 130 13.07 -2.16 8.69
CA PHE A 130 13.92 -1.50 9.69
C PHE A 130 13.36 -1.78 11.08
N GLU A 131 14.25 -2.06 12.04
CA GLU A 131 13.87 -2.37 13.43
C GLU A 131 13.17 -1.17 14.10
N VAL A 132 12.06 -1.43 14.79
CA VAL A 132 11.37 -0.43 15.62
C VAL A 132 12.15 -0.29 16.93
N PRO A 133 12.58 0.93 17.33
CA PRO A 133 13.39 1.10 18.52
C PRO A 133 12.56 0.98 19.82
N ASP A 134 13.16 0.39 20.86
CA ASP A 134 12.58 0.27 22.22
C ASP A 134 12.11 1.62 22.80
N THR A 135 12.77 2.72 22.42
CA THR A 135 12.48 4.08 22.87
C THR A 135 12.47 5.05 21.68
N GLY A 136 11.74 6.15 21.85
CA GLY A 136 11.54 7.12 20.77
C GLY A 136 10.51 6.65 19.73
N SER A 137 10.81 6.86 18.46
CA SER A 137 9.94 6.55 17.32
C SER A 137 10.71 6.24 16.04
N ILE A 138 10.09 5.49 15.14
CA ILE A 138 10.51 5.34 13.74
C ILE A 138 9.37 5.81 12.82
N SER A 139 9.68 6.28 11.61
CA SER A 139 8.66 6.82 10.70
C SER A 139 9.00 6.61 9.23
N CYS A 140 7.99 6.25 8.45
CA CYS A 140 7.98 6.33 6.99
C CYS A 140 7.50 7.74 6.59
N GLU A 141 8.34 8.51 5.91
CA GLU A 141 7.99 9.83 5.38
C GLU A 141 8.03 9.79 3.85
N HIS A 142 6.97 10.27 3.19
CA HIS A 142 6.90 10.40 1.74
C HIS A 142 6.46 11.82 1.36
N ARG A 143 7.12 12.41 0.36
CA ARG A 143 6.62 13.62 -0.28
C ARG A 143 6.03 13.25 -1.63
N VAL A 144 4.70 13.27 -1.72
CA VAL A 144 3.92 12.57 -2.76
C VAL A 144 2.79 13.42 -3.34
N ALA A 145 2.52 13.27 -4.64
CA ALA A 145 1.26 13.66 -5.26
C ALA A 145 0.60 12.46 -5.95
N GLY A 146 -0.73 12.47 -5.96
CA GLY A 146 -1.54 11.45 -6.61
C GLY A 146 -2.47 11.97 -7.69
N ARG A 147 -2.82 11.08 -8.61
CA ARG A 147 -3.93 11.27 -9.55
C ARG A 147 -4.49 9.92 -9.99
N THR A 148 -5.82 9.77 -9.93
CA THR A 148 -6.54 8.63 -10.49
C THR A 148 -7.18 9.00 -11.83
N TYR A 149 -7.39 8.01 -12.69
CA TYR A 149 -7.91 8.12 -14.05
C TYR A 149 -8.95 7.04 -14.30
N GLY A 150 -9.88 7.28 -15.24
CA GLY A 150 -10.81 6.25 -15.71
C GLY A 150 -11.76 5.75 -14.63
N THR A 151 -12.03 6.54 -13.59
CA THR A 151 -12.93 6.18 -12.48
C THR A 151 -14.42 6.30 -12.86
N GLU A 152 -14.71 6.65 -14.12
CA GLU A 152 -15.99 6.43 -14.78
C GLU A 152 -16.27 4.91 -14.91
N ASN A 153 -17.00 4.38 -13.93
CA ASN A 153 -17.04 2.96 -13.61
C ASN A 153 -18.33 2.24 -14.08
N PRO A 154 -18.29 0.91 -14.26
CA PRO A 154 -19.45 0.12 -14.70
C PRO A 154 -20.55 -0.04 -13.64
N PHE A 155 -20.27 0.29 -12.37
CA PHE A 155 -21.23 0.18 -11.25
C PHE A 155 -22.24 1.32 -11.20
N GLY A 156 -22.12 2.30 -12.10
CA GLY A 156 -23.07 3.39 -12.30
C GLY A 156 -23.27 4.24 -11.04
N ARG A 157 -24.53 4.55 -10.72
CA ARG A 157 -24.88 5.42 -9.58
C ARG A 157 -24.55 4.84 -8.21
N THR A 158 -24.15 3.57 -8.12
CA THR A 158 -23.71 2.94 -6.86
C THR A 158 -22.39 3.53 -6.37
N VAL A 159 -21.55 4.02 -7.28
CA VAL A 159 -20.40 4.86 -6.96
C VAL A 159 -20.78 6.32 -7.15
N SER A 160 -21.27 6.94 -6.08
CA SER A 160 -21.79 8.31 -6.06
C SER A 160 -20.74 9.42 -6.17
N ASP A 161 -19.50 9.11 -5.81
CA ASP A 161 -18.34 9.99 -5.86
C ASP A 161 -17.13 9.14 -6.25
N PRO A 162 -16.78 9.05 -7.55
CA PRO A 162 -15.66 8.26 -8.05
C PRO A 162 -14.30 8.96 -7.94
N ALA A 163 -14.25 10.21 -7.46
CA ALA A 163 -13.00 10.96 -7.30
C ALA A 163 -12.32 10.65 -5.95
N SER A 164 -13.11 10.33 -4.92
CA SER A 164 -12.64 9.87 -3.60
C SER A 164 -12.69 8.34 -3.39
N ASP A 165 -13.30 7.56 -4.30
CA ASP A 165 -13.54 6.13 -4.08
C ASP A 165 -12.29 5.27 -4.31
N ILE A 166 -11.55 4.99 -3.23
CA ILE A 166 -10.33 4.14 -3.21
C ILE A 166 -10.50 2.76 -3.86
N ARG A 167 -11.74 2.28 -4.00
CA ARG A 167 -12.04 0.97 -4.58
C ARG A 167 -11.74 0.93 -6.07
N LEU A 168 -11.87 2.08 -6.75
CA LEU A 168 -11.70 2.15 -8.20
C LEU A 168 -10.22 2.21 -8.60
N ALA A 169 -9.48 3.16 -8.02
CA ALA A 169 -8.04 3.29 -8.17
C ALA A 169 -7.50 4.14 -7.02
N SER A 170 -6.29 3.83 -6.56
CA SER A 170 -5.56 4.65 -5.60
C SER A 170 -4.06 4.42 -5.71
N ILE A 171 -3.33 5.26 -4.98
CA ILE A 171 -1.89 5.13 -4.71
C ILE A 171 -1.76 4.79 -3.24
N ALA A 172 -0.95 3.81 -2.89
CA ALA A 172 -0.68 3.45 -1.50
C ALA A 172 0.77 3.79 -1.11
N LEU A 173 0.97 4.19 0.14
CA LEU A 173 2.28 4.48 0.75
C LEU A 173 2.36 3.70 2.05
N ILE A 174 3.18 2.65 2.01
CA ILE A 174 2.96 1.45 2.81
C ILE A 174 3.89 1.44 4.01
N THR A 175 3.37 1.26 5.22
CA THR A 175 4.15 0.98 6.43
C THR A 175 3.75 -0.39 6.94
N ALA A 176 4.46 -1.42 6.47
CA ALA A 176 4.16 -2.81 6.77
C ALA A 176 5.12 -3.40 7.80
N ASP A 177 4.57 -4.06 8.82
CA ASP A 177 5.27 -5.09 9.59
C ASP A 177 4.97 -6.45 8.96
N PHE A 178 5.97 -7.02 8.28
CA PHE A 178 5.87 -8.32 7.63
C PHE A 178 5.75 -9.50 8.61
N GLU A 179 6.08 -9.33 9.91
CA GLU A 179 6.04 -10.42 10.89
C GLU A 179 4.62 -10.60 11.44
N SER A 180 3.98 -9.51 11.87
CA SER A 180 2.62 -9.53 12.38
C SER A 180 1.54 -9.40 11.30
N GLN A 181 1.95 -9.11 10.05
CA GLN A 181 1.11 -8.79 8.90
C GLN A 181 0.21 -7.55 9.12
N ALA A 182 0.58 -6.69 10.08
CA ALA A 182 -0.09 -5.43 10.37
C ALA A 182 0.48 -4.30 9.52
N ILE A 183 -0.40 -3.45 8.99
CA ILE A 183 -0.06 -2.44 7.98
C ILE A 183 -0.79 -1.13 8.31
N ALA A 184 -0.10 -0.01 8.11
CA ALA A 184 -0.58 1.32 8.47
C ALA A 184 -0.18 2.35 7.40
N ASP A 185 -1.07 2.63 6.45
CA ASP A 185 -0.67 3.27 5.19
C ASP A 185 -1.36 4.62 4.97
N PHE A 186 -1.00 5.28 3.89
CA PHE A 186 -1.89 6.23 3.22
C PHE A 186 -2.40 5.68 1.91
N SER A 187 -3.67 5.94 1.60
CA SER A 187 -4.24 5.78 0.25
C SER A 187 -4.64 7.16 -0.29
N VAL A 188 -4.15 7.50 -1.48
CA VAL A 188 -4.35 8.80 -2.14
C VAL A 188 -5.21 8.64 -3.39
N THR A 189 -6.24 9.47 -3.50
CA THR A 189 -7.19 9.54 -4.63
C THR A 189 -7.13 10.92 -5.29
N ASN A 190 -8.12 11.30 -6.10
CA ASN A 190 -8.19 12.66 -6.66
C ASN A 190 -8.67 13.70 -5.64
N ASP A 191 -9.54 13.31 -4.70
CA ASP A 191 -10.26 14.25 -3.82
C ASP A 191 -10.04 14.02 -2.31
N ALA A 192 -9.40 12.91 -1.93
CA ALA A 192 -9.18 12.54 -0.53
C ALA A 192 -7.87 11.74 -0.30
N VAL A 193 -7.27 11.98 0.87
CA VAL A 193 -6.23 11.16 1.48
C VAL A 193 -6.85 10.37 2.63
N TYR A 194 -6.63 9.06 2.64
CA TYR A 194 -7.10 8.14 3.67
C TYR A 194 -5.91 7.61 4.47
N ALA A 195 -6.06 7.54 5.78
CA ALA A 195 -5.24 6.68 6.62
C ALA A 195 -5.80 5.26 6.52
N ILE A 196 -4.97 4.32 6.11
CA ILE A 196 -5.30 2.89 6.08
C ILE A 196 -4.78 2.26 7.36
N TYR A 197 -5.57 1.37 7.94
CA TYR A 197 -5.16 0.56 9.07
C TYR A 197 -5.73 -0.83 8.87
N GLU A 198 -4.85 -1.81 8.71
CA GLU A 198 -5.24 -3.14 8.27
C GLU A 198 -4.35 -4.22 8.88
N ARG A 199 -4.85 -5.46 8.80
CA ARG A 199 -4.07 -6.65 9.07
C ARG A 199 -4.47 -7.71 8.06
N LEU A 200 -3.50 -8.19 7.29
CA LEU A 200 -3.75 -9.14 6.21
C LEU A 200 -4.17 -10.51 6.76
N PRO A 201 -5.06 -11.25 6.07
CA PRO A 201 -5.45 -12.59 6.49
C PRO A 201 -4.27 -13.57 6.42
N SER A 202 -4.19 -14.48 7.42
CA SER A 202 -3.26 -15.60 7.41
C SER A 202 -3.90 -16.85 6.79
N ALA A 203 -3.05 -17.79 6.37
CA ALA A 203 -3.44 -19.15 5.97
C ALA A 203 -3.29 -20.17 7.11
N THR A 204 -2.65 -19.81 8.22
CA THR A 204 -2.37 -20.70 9.36
C THR A 204 -2.90 -20.19 10.70
N GLU A 205 -3.08 -18.88 10.85
CA GLU A 205 -3.54 -18.23 12.09
C GLU A 205 -4.97 -17.71 11.95
N ASP A 206 -5.73 -17.72 13.06
CA ASP A 206 -7.13 -17.28 13.16
C ASP A 206 -7.26 -15.94 13.92
N TYR A 207 -6.31 -15.04 13.69
CA TYR A 207 -6.36 -13.68 14.23
C TYR A 207 -7.32 -12.79 13.42
N ALA A 208 -7.74 -11.67 14.02
CA ALA A 208 -8.60 -10.69 13.37
C ALA A 208 -7.90 -10.03 12.18
N ALA A 209 -8.40 -10.30 10.97
CA ALA A 209 -7.94 -9.69 9.74
C ALA A 209 -9.02 -8.76 9.18
N TYR A 210 -8.62 -7.55 8.79
CA TYR A 210 -9.54 -6.46 8.47
C TYR A 210 -8.79 -5.37 7.69
N GLY A 211 -9.54 -4.52 6.99
CA GLY A 211 -9.05 -3.28 6.40
C GLY A 211 -9.93 -2.10 6.80
N TYR A 212 -9.31 -0.96 7.10
CA TYR A 212 -9.98 0.32 7.28
C TYR A 212 -9.42 1.37 6.34
N ALA A 213 -10.26 2.31 5.92
CA ALA A 213 -9.81 3.54 5.28
C ALA A 213 -10.52 4.76 5.87
N ILE A 214 -9.81 5.51 6.72
CA ILE A 214 -10.34 6.68 7.41
C ILE A 214 -9.94 7.94 6.62
N PRO A 215 -10.87 8.78 6.13
CA PRO A 215 -10.52 10.02 5.44
C PRO A 215 -9.86 11.00 6.43
N VAL A 216 -8.64 11.46 6.12
CA VAL A 216 -7.81 12.29 7.01
C VAL A 216 -7.43 13.65 6.41
N ALA A 217 -7.50 13.81 5.09
CA ALA A 217 -7.39 15.10 4.40
C ALA A 217 -8.15 15.11 3.07
N ARG A 218 -8.39 16.32 2.56
CA ARG A 218 -8.71 16.57 1.14
C ARG A 218 -7.40 16.72 0.36
N THR A 219 -7.47 16.47 -0.94
CA THR A 219 -6.39 16.69 -1.91
C THR A 219 -7.00 17.06 -3.25
N ALA A 220 -6.17 17.40 -4.23
CA ALA A 220 -6.53 17.60 -5.63
C ALA A 220 -5.53 16.85 -6.55
N PRO A 221 -5.89 16.53 -7.80
CA PRO A 221 -5.00 15.80 -8.71
C PRO A 221 -3.66 16.50 -8.95
N GLY A 222 -2.56 15.91 -8.47
CA GLY A 222 -1.22 16.48 -8.56
C GLY A 222 -0.82 17.41 -7.40
N GLU A 223 -1.65 17.57 -6.36
CA GLU A 223 -1.29 18.27 -5.12
C GLU A 223 -0.25 17.48 -4.34
N MET A 224 0.80 18.15 -3.88
CA MET A 224 1.94 17.54 -3.18
C MET A 224 1.76 17.62 -1.66
N HIS A 225 1.73 16.46 -0.99
CA HIS A 225 1.65 16.35 0.46
C HIS A 225 2.92 15.75 1.06
N ASP A 226 3.25 16.15 2.28
CA ASP A 226 4.19 15.44 3.14
C ASP A 226 3.40 14.49 4.05
N LEU A 227 3.46 13.19 3.74
CA LEU A 227 2.73 12.13 4.43
C LEU A 227 3.69 11.33 5.31
N GLU A 228 3.38 11.23 6.60
CA GLU A 228 4.18 10.49 7.58
C GLU A 228 3.33 9.49 8.36
N VAL A 229 3.77 8.24 8.38
CA VAL A 229 3.31 7.23 9.35
C VAL A 229 4.41 7.04 10.37
N ARG A 230 4.06 7.20 11.65
CA ARG A 230 4.99 7.09 12.77
C ARG A 230 4.57 5.95 13.69
N VAL A 231 5.53 5.07 13.97
CA VAL A 231 5.41 4.04 15.02
C VAL A 231 6.26 4.48 16.21
N ASP A 232 5.67 4.49 17.39
CA ASP A 232 6.34 4.90 18.63
C ASP A 232 5.91 4.04 19.84
N GLN A 233 6.43 4.38 21.03
CA GLN A 233 6.22 3.62 22.27
C GLN A 233 6.69 2.15 22.17
N GLY A 234 7.80 1.92 21.47
CA GLY A 234 8.37 0.57 21.28
C GLY A 234 7.46 -0.34 20.47
N GLY A 235 6.84 0.16 19.40
CA GLY A 235 5.99 -0.63 18.49
C GLY A 235 4.51 -0.67 18.84
N LYS A 236 4.06 0.03 19.88
CA LYS A 236 2.71 -0.15 20.46
C LYS A 236 1.70 0.88 19.99
N ARG A 237 2.15 1.96 19.35
CA ARG A 237 1.28 3.02 18.86
C ARG A 237 1.69 3.46 17.47
N VAL A 238 0.69 3.64 16.62
CA VAL A 238 0.85 4.17 15.26
C VAL A 238 0.05 5.45 15.08
N ALA A 239 0.60 6.39 14.33
CA ALA A 239 0.04 7.71 14.10
C ALA A 239 0.28 8.21 12.66
N TRP A 240 -0.75 8.82 12.06
CA TRP A 240 -0.75 9.34 10.71
C TRP A 240 -0.74 10.87 10.73
N TYR A 241 0.23 11.46 10.04
CA TYR A 241 0.41 12.90 9.89
C TYR A 241 0.29 13.27 8.41
N VAL A 242 -0.43 14.36 8.14
CA VAL A 242 -0.54 14.95 6.80
C VAL A 242 -0.09 16.41 6.91
N ASP A 243 0.93 16.76 6.13
CA ASP A 243 1.57 18.08 6.10
C ASP A 243 2.03 18.53 7.51
N GLY A 244 2.64 17.58 8.23
CA GLY A 244 3.11 17.74 9.62
C GLY A 244 2.02 17.73 10.69
N ALA A 245 0.73 17.76 10.34
CA ALA A 245 -0.37 17.75 11.28
C ALA A 245 -0.87 16.32 11.57
N LEU A 246 -0.87 15.92 12.85
CA LEU A 246 -1.48 14.66 13.31
C LEU A 246 -2.96 14.61 12.94
N LYS A 247 -3.39 13.56 12.22
CA LYS A 247 -4.78 13.35 11.81
C LYS A 247 -5.45 12.17 12.51
N LEU A 248 -4.71 11.08 12.72
CA LEU A 248 -5.21 9.84 13.32
C LEU A 248 -4.11 9.19 14.16
N ARG A 249 -4.49 8.42 15.18
CA ARG A 249 -3.59 7.53 15.94
C ARG A 249 -4.38 6.38 16.57
N THR A 250 -3.71 5.27 16.84
CA THR A 250 -4.21 4.19 17.70
C THR A 250 -3.07 3.52 18.45
N ASP A 251 -3.33 3.14 19.70
CA ASP A 251 -2.51 2.33 20.60
C ASP A 251 -3.05 0.89 20.74
N LYS A 252 -3.98 0.49 19.86
CA LYS A 252 -4.65 -0.82 19.84
C LYS A 252 -4.35 -1.63 18.58
N ILE A 253 -3.09 -1.66 18.18
CA ILE A 253 -2.62 -2.34 16.97
C ILE A 253 -3.00 -3.83 17.06
N GLY A 254 -3.53 -4.41 15.97
CA GLY A 254 -4.03 -5.79 15.91
C GLY A 254 -5.52 -5.99 16.22
N THR A 255 -6.18 -4.96 16.79
CA THR A 255 -7.64 -4.96 17.04
C THR A 255 -8.40 -4.14 16.00
N ARG A 256 -9.73 -4.33 15.89
CA ARG A 256 -10.64 -3.49 15.07
C ARG A 256 -10.84 -2.10 15.72
N ALA A 257 -9.76 -1.32 15.74
CA ALA A 257 -9.59 -0.13 16.58
C ALA A 257 -10.49 1.08 16.23
N PHE A 258 -11.15 1.07 15.06
CA PHE A 258 -11.92 2.21 14.55
C PHE A 258 -13.38 1.85 14.25
N ASP A 259 -14.21 2.88 14.06
CA ASP A 259 -15.64 2.75 13.73
C ASP A 259 -15.84 1.92 12.43
N ARG A 260 -16.62 0.84 12.54
CA ARG A 260 -16.94 -0.08 11.45
C ARG A 260 -17.50 0.59 10.18
N LYS A 261 -18.05 1.81 10.25
CA LYS A 261 -18.42 2.57 9.04
C LYS A 261 -17.23 2.86 8.11
N TYR A 262 -16.00 2.92 8.63
CA TYR A 262 -14.78 3.12 7.84
C TYR A 262 -14.06 1.80 7.49
N MET A 263 -14.55 0.66 7.97
CA MET A 263 -14.03 -0.64 7.60
C MET A 263 -14.37 -0.93 6.13
N THR A 264 -13.38 -1.37 5.37
CA THR A 264 -13.49 -1.74 3.96
C THR A 264 -13.59 -3.25 3.80
N LEU A 265 -12.88 -4.01 4.63
CA LEU A 265 -12.84 -5.47 4.64
C LEU A 265 -12.93 -6.00 6.08
N ASP A 266 -13.65 -7.08 6.29
CA ASP A 266 -13.60 -7.91 7.50
C ASP A 266 -13.46 -9.37 7.08
N HIS A 267 -12.42 -10.02 7.57
CA HIS A 267 -12.13 -11.43 7.31
C HIS A 267 -12.42 -12.31 8.55
N GLY A 268 -13.07 -11.76 9.58
CA GLY A 268 -13.41 -12.48 10.80
C GLY A 268 -12.20 -12.66 11.71
N GLY A 269 -12.24 -13.67 12.58
CA GLY A 269 -11.11 -14.04 13.44
C GLY A 269 -10.93 -13.17 14.70
N THR A 270 -10.05 -13.65 15.57
CA THR A 270 -9.94 -13.21 16.98
C THR A 270 -8.96 -12.05 17.17
N GLU A 271 -9.39 -10.98 17.87
CA GLU A 271 -8.53 -9.82 18.12
C GLU A 271 -7.40 -10.12 19.09
N GLU A 272 -6.21 -9.58 18.81
CA GLU A 272 -5.06 -9.59 19.69
C GLU A 272 -4.33 -8.25 19.63
N GLU A 273 -3.72 -7.83 20.74
CA GLU A 273 -2.88 -6.62 20.76
C GLU A 273 -1.47 -6.96 20.28
N LEU A 274 -1.00 -6.22 19.28
CA LEU A 274 0.31 -6.38 18.67
C LEU A 274 1.31 -5.33 19.15
N THR A 275 2.59 -5.71 19.10
CA THR A 275 3.71 -4.78 19.14
C THR A 275 4.48 -4.94 17.85
N LEU A 276 4.62 -3.86 17.06
CA LEU A 276 5.36 -3.89 15.80
C LEU A 276 6.86 -3.91 16.09
N HIS A 277 7.57 -4.93 15.60
CA HIS A 277 9.01 -5.09 15.82
C HIS A 277 9.86 -4.50 14.68
N GLN A 278 9.29 -4.37 13.50
CA GLN A 278 9.93 -3.74 12.35
C GLN A 278 8.89 -3.00 11.49
N ILE A 279 9.34 -2.05 10.67
CA ILE A 279 8.53 -1.50 9.57
C ILE A 279 9.30 -1.41 8.26
N SER A 280 8.62 -1.60 7.13
CA SER A 280 9.12 -1.31 5.79
C SER A 280 8.25 -0.26 5.08
N CYS A 281 8.91 0.72 4.45
CA CYS A 281 8.30 1.96 3.95
C CYS A 281 8.09 1.94 2.43
N GLY A 282 7.12 1.14 1.98
CA GLY A 282 6.83 0.90 0.57
C GLY A 282 5.95 1.94 -0.13
N MET A 283 5.67 1.68 -1.40
CA MET A 283 4.78 2.47 -2.24
C MET A 283 4.16 1.57 -3.32
N ALA A 284 2.91 1.84 -3.71
CA ALA A 284 2.17 1.00 -4.64
C ALA A 284 1.10 1.75 -5.45
N LEU A 285 0.65 1.11 -6.53
CA LEU A 285 -0.56 1.47 -7.28
C LEU A 285 -1.58 0.33 -7.15
N GLY A 286 -2.84 0.65 -6.87
CA GLY A 286 -3.85 -0.37 -6.57
C GLY A 286 -5.32 0.03 -6.77
N SER A 287 -6.22 -0.88 -6.40
CA SER A 287 -7.68 -0.72 -6.43
C SER A 287 -8.35 -1.71 -5.48
N LEU A 288 -9.16 -1.24 -4.52
CA LEU A 288 -9.81 -2.09 -3.51
C LEU A 288 -11.24 -2.51 -3.93
N LEU A 289 -11.39 -3.23 -5.04
CA LEU A 289 -12.70 -3.49 -5.65
C LEU A 289 -13.64 -4.40 -4.83
N ASP A 290 -13.09 -5.27 -3.98
CA ASP A 290 -13.84 -6.10 -3.02
C ASP A 290 -14.12 -5.40 -1.67
N GLY A 291 -13.66 -4.16 -1.50
CA GLY A 291 -13.94 -3.36 -0.32
C GLY A 291 -15.35 -2.77 -0.29
N ALA A 292 -15.93 -2.63 0.90
CA ALA A 292 -17.02 -1.71 1.15
C ALA A 292 -16.57 -0.25 0.98
N LYS A 293 -17.47 0.65 0.57
CA LYS A 293 -17.13 2.09 0.51
C LYS A 293 -16.93 2.65 1.93
N PRO A 294 -15.82 3.35 2.23
CA PRO A 294 -15.64 4.00 3.53
C PRO A 294 -16.72 5.06 3.79
N GLY A 295 -17.31 5.03 4.98
CA GLY A 295 -18.36 5.94 5.41
C GLY A 295 -19.76 5.64 4.84
N ALA A 296 -19.93 4.62 4.00
CA ALA A 296 -21.23 4.23 3.48
C ALA A 296 -22.06 3.47 4.53
N ALA A 297 -23.39 3.60 4.46
CA ALA A 297 -24.32 2.97 5.39
C ALA A 297 -24.37 1.44 5.26
N ASP A 298 -24.09 0.90 4.08
CA ASP A 298 -23.98 -0.54 3.82
C ASP A 298 -22.51 -1.00 3.73
N GLY A 299 -22.30 -2.32 3.84
CA GLY A 299 -21.02 -3.00 3.69
C GLY A 299 -20.74 -3.51 2.27
N LYS A 300 -21.47 -3.02 1.24
CA LYS A 300 -21.46 -3.64 -0.08
C LYS A 300 -20.18 -3.36 -0.89
N ALA A 301 -19.60 -4.44 -1.39
CA ALA A 301 -18.43 -4.44 -2.26
C ALA A 301 -18.79 -4.36 -3.75
N LEU A 302 -17.81 -4.02 -4.61
CA LEU A 302 -18.05 -3.92 -6.05
C LEU A 302 -17.92 -5.30 -6.73
N VAL A 303 -16.81 -6.00 -6.54
CA VAL A 303 -16.54 -7.32 -7.14
C VAL A 303 -16.05 -8.31 -6.09
N ARG A 304 -16.30 -9.61 -6.26
CA ARG A 304 -15.72 -10.65 -5.38
C ARG A 304 -14.34 -11.06 -5.90
N LEU A 305 -13.26 -10.89 -5.15
CA LEU A 305 -11.90 -11.27 -5.60
C LEU A 305 -11.48 -12.68 -5.16
N LYS A 306 -12.09 -13.21 -4.09
CA LYS A 306 -11.83 -14.57 -3.58
C LYS A 306 -13.10 -15.42 -3.48
N ASP A 307 -13.05 -16.63 -4.02
CA ASP A 307 -14.09 -17.65 -3.84
C ASP A 307 -13.69 -18.63 -2.72
N ARG A 308 -13.50 -18.08 -1.52
CA ARG A 308 -13.32 -18.83 -0.27
C ARG A 308 -14.58 -18.64 0.57
N GLN A 309 -15.06 -19.71 1.18
CA GLN A 309 -16.07 -19.64 2.25
C GLN A 309 -15.45 -18.94 3.46
N ASP A 310 -16.26 -18.26 4.29
CA ASP A 310 -15.81 -17.71 5.58
C ASP A 310 -14.58 -16.79 5.41
N PHE A 311 -14.61 -15.96 4.36
CA PHE A 311 -13.53 -15.01 4.03
C PHE A 311 -13.98 -13.56 3.93
N TYR A 312 -15.23 -13.28 3.55
CA TYR A 312 -15.75 -11.91 3.47
C TYR A 312 -16.98 -11.77 4.37
N TYR A 313 -16.81 -11.09 5.50
CA TYR A 313 -17.91 -10.69 6.36
C TYR A 313 -18.27 -9.22 6.11
N ASP A 314 -19.53 -8.86 6.31
CA ASP A 314 -20.04 -7.52 6.07
C ASP A 314 -19.31 -6.50 6.97
N PRO A 315 -18.60 -5.50 6.41
CA PRO A 315 -17.83 -4.54 7.20
C PRO A 315 -18.65 -3.66 8.16
N ARG A 316 -19.98 -3.70 8.11
CA ARG A 316 -20.88 -3.03 9.08
C ARG A 316 -21.39 -3.98 10.16
N ALA A 317 -21.75 -5.21 9.82
CA ALA A 317 -22.29 -6.18 10.77
C ALA A 317 -21.22 -7.06 11.45
N GLY A 318 -20.22 -7.52 10.69
CA GLY A 318 -19.18 -8.46 11.14
C GLY A 318 -19.60 -9.92 11.03
N GLU A 319 -18.69 -10.81 11.42
CA GLU A 319 -18.94 -12.24 11.52
C GLU A 319 -20.19 -12.52 12.39
N PRO A 320 -21.12 -13.41 11.98
CA PRO A 320 -21.06 -14.31 10.83
C PRO A 320 -21.83 -13.81 9.58
N VAL A 321 -22.10 -12.51 9.45
CA VAL A 321 -22.87 -11.97 8.32
C VAL A 321 -21.97 -11.87 7.09
N GLU A 322 -22.25 -12.63 6.03
CA GLU A 322 -21.51 -12.56 4.77
C GLU A 322 -21.61 -11.19 4.09
N GLN A 323 -20.51 -10.75 3.47
CA GLN A 323 -20.49 -9.54 2.65
C GLN A 323 -21.26 -9.74 1.34
N THR A 324 -21.95 -8.69 0.88
CA THR A 324 -22.62 -8.69 -0.44
C THR A 324 -21.81 -7.93 -1.49
N PHE A 325 -21.89 -8.38 -2.74
CA PHE A 325 -21.17 -7.83 -3.90
C PHE A 325 -22.15 -7.33 -4.97
N LEU A 326 -21.77 -6.31 -5.75
CA LEU A 326 -22.51 -5.93 -6.95
C LEU A 326 -22.26 -6.90 -8.12
N ASP A 327 -21.06 -7.47 -8.17
CA ASP A 327 -20.62 -8.42 -9.19
C ASP A 327 -19.94 -9.63 -8.52
N PRO A 328 -20.72 -10.56 -7.93
CA PRO A 328 -20.17 -11.76 -7.30
C PRO A 328 -19.44 -12.69 -8.28
N GLU A 329 -19.75 -12.60 -9.58
CA GLU A 329 -19.08 -13.35 -10.65
C GLU A 329 -17.69 -12.80 -11.04
N SER A 330 -17.28 -11.64 -10.52
CA SER A 330 -15.93 -11.05 -10.73
C SER A 330 -15.53 -10.88 -12.20
N ARG A 331 -16.47 -10.37 -13.00
CA ARG A 331 -16.33 -10.26 -14.45
C ARG A 331 -15.19 -9.31 -14.81
N VAL A 332 -14.42 -9.67 -15.84
CA VAL A 332 -13.19 -8.95 -16.20
C VAL A 332 -13.48 -7.49 -16.54
N GLU A 333 -14.59 -7.18 -17.19
CA GLU A 333 -15.01 -5.81 -17.51
C GLU A 333 -15.36 -4.95 -16.28
N ASN A 334 -15.59 -5.55 -15.12
CA ASN A 334 -15.79 -4.86 -13.85
C ASN A 334 -14.49 -4.74 -13.03
N ARG A 335 -13.49 -5.58 -13.30
CA ARG A 335 -12.15 -5.47 -12.71
C ARG A 335 -11.19 -4.59 -13.51
N LEU A 336 -11.33 -4.54 -14.83
CA LEU A 336 -10.59 -3.65 -15.73
C LEU A 336 -11.55 -2.97 -16.71
N PHE A 337 -11.88 -1.71 -16.44
CA PHE A 337 -12.72 -0.84 -17.27
C PHE A 337 -11.95 0.37 -17.84
N GLY A 338 -10.62 0.39 -17.65
CA GLY A 338 -9.74 1.47 -18.09
C GLY A 338 -9.41 2.49 -16.99
N GLN A 339 -9.56 2.09 -15.73
CA GLN A 339 -9.16 2.85 -14.55
C GLN A 339 -7.68 2.65 -14.21
N GLY A 340 -7.07 3.63 -13.54
CA GLY A 340 -5.66 3.55 -13.11
C GLY A 340 -5.26 4.72 -12.23
N ALA A 341 -4.02 4.71 -11.74
CA ALA A 341 -3.46 5.81 -10.95
C ALA A 341 -2.07 6.22 -11.45
N ARG A 342 -1.63 7.43 -11.12
CA ARG A 342 -0.26 7.90 -11.33
C ARG A 342 0.25 8.55 -10.06
N MET A 343 1.37 8.03 -9.58
CA MET A 343 2.07 8.51 -8.41
C MET A 343 3.26 9.37 -8.81
N ARG A 344 3.49 10.46 -8.09
CA ARG A 344 4.72 11.27 -8.18
C ARG A 344 5.32 11.42 -6.79
N LEU A 345 6.58 11.01 -6.60
CA LEU A 345 7.31 11.22 -5.34
C LEU A 345 8.55 12.09 -5.55
N ASP A 346 8.68 13.12 -4.74
CA ASP A 346 9.91 13.91 -4.61
C ASP A 346 10.92 13.20 -3.67
N ALA A 347 10.42 12.46 -2.66
CA ALA A 347 11.25 11.72 -1.72
C ALA A 347 10.50 10.61 -0.96
N THR A 348 11.24 9.58 -0.57
CA THR A 348 10.89 8.67 0.55
C THR A 348 12.02 8.70 1.58
N ARG A 349 11.69 8.67 2.88
CA ARG A 349 12.67 8.61 3.98
C ARG A 349 12.19 7.66 5.07
N VAL A 350 13.15 7.07 5.77
CA VAL A 350 12.92 6.37 7.04
C VAL A 350 13.72 7.09 8.13
N VAL A 351 13.02 7.55 9.17
CA VAL A 351 13.59 8.43 10.20
C VAL A 351 13.32 7.87 11.58
N VAL A 352 14.37 7.70 12.39
CA VAL A 352 14.29 7.40 13.82
C VAL A 352 14.46 8.71 14.61
N ARG A 353 13.67 8.90 15.67
CA ARG A 353 13.76 10.05 16.58
C ARG A 353 13.79 9.56 18.04
N PRO A 354 14.55 10.21 18.94
CA PRO A 354 14.62 9.85 20.36
C PRO A 354 13.31 10.14 21.12
#